data_AF-A0A150RWP1-F1
#
_entry.id   AF-A0A150RWP1-F1
#
_cell.length_a   1.000
_cell.length_b   1.000
_cell.length_c   1.000
_cell.angle_alpha   90.00
_cell.angle_beta   90.00
_cell.angle_gamma   90.00
#
_symmetry.space_group_name_H-M   'P 1'
#
loop_
_entity.id
_entity.type
_entity.pdbx_description
1 polymer ?
#
loop_
_entity_poly.entity_id
_entity_poly.type
_entity_poly.pdbx_seq_one_letter_code
_entity_poly.pdbx_strand_id
1 'polypeptide(L)'
;MNEYTRREEVRATFIASAILVLCIAAAVLRLVTVEGRLVPDPGARRQAEDSEARIPPARACALAGEKLISEIEVFKKLAKSARMPDPAEKPEATKQLDTVDTRDTRGPGETPVTRTRTLRNTLPPPKPKEPDKQLAWASAQPLYKQAKILAGCREATDAILGARVSAIPAWDAIAKAAAIAPPGAAEAEQFEAAKQLLSLLAEIPADKVAQATKDAEAAFKATAERDRERANTAMVREPLPQGVFSRRVAVSVGVGLTVCALLISYLGVRAASMRRLATLLPLRDAVRSGRPGMQAAEILKTAAAHNSGEPGIVIGAAIGGLSAALLAPKDADLFVAGVMAGLLIGLGAQWAFRLAIGGSRWRARATELAEVEKPAIPIVLALSGVKPGLEPEFIQFLRSLPPADAAAAVEKLASQAEERILAAADAGTPL
;
A
#
# COMPACT_ATOMS: atom_id res chain seq x y z
N MET A 1 -11.18 7.47 -62.21
CA MET A 1 -11.26 7.19 -60.77
C MET A 1 -12.35 8.09 -60.21
N ASN A 2 -13.50 7.54 -59.81
CA ASN A 2 -14.64 8.34 -59.33
C ASN A 2 -14.33 8.93 -57.95
N GLU A 3 -14.68 10.19 -57.73
CA GLU A 3 -14.55 10.90 -56.44
C GLU A 3 -15.21 10.14 -55.26
N TYR A 4 -16.14 9.24 -55.57
CA TYR A 4 -16.86 8.39 -54.61
C TYR A 4 -15.95 7.48 -53.78
N THR A 5 -14.98 6.78 -54.39
CA THR A 5 -14.12 5.84 -53.64
C THR A 5 -13.14 6.57 -52.72
N ARG A 6 -12.70 7.77 -53.09
CA ARG A 6 -11.83 8.61 -52.24
C ARG A 6 -12.58 9.14 -51.02
N ARG A 7 -13.88 9.46 -51.14
CA ARG A 7 -14.71 9.90 -50.01
C ARG A 7 -14.96 8.79 -49.00
N GLU A 8 -15.18 7.55 -49.45
CA GLU A 8 -15.43 6.43 -48.55
C GLU A 8 -14.19 6.02 -47.74
N GLU A 9 -13.02 5.97 -48.37
CA GLU A 9 -11.75 5.68 -47.69
C GLU A 9 -11.39 6.75 -46.64
N VAL A 10 -11.63 8.03 -46.96
CA VAL A 10 -11.43 9.15 -46.01
C VAL A 10 -12.45 9.11 -44.87
N ARG A 11 -13.72 8.76 -45.13
CA ARG A 11 -14.73 8.59 -44.07
C ARG A 11 -14.38 7.44 -43.13
N ALA A 12 -13.96 6.29 -43.66
CA ALA A 12 -13.60 5.13 -42.84
C ALA A 12 -12.38 5.40 -41.94
N THR A 13 -11.36 6.08 -42.47
CA THR A 13 -10.18 6.49 -41.68
C THR A 13 -10.52 7.55 -40.63
N PHE A 14 -11.39 8.50 -40.95
CA PHE A 14 -11.88 9.49 -40.00
C PHE A 14 -12.66 8.84 -38.84
N ILE A 15 -13.62 7.95 -39.15
CA ILE A 15 -14.39 7.21 -38.13
C ILE A 15 -13.47 6.37 -37.24
N ALA A 16 -12.50 5.66 -37.81
CA ALA A 16 -11.53 4.87 -37.05
C ALA A 16 -10.67 5.75 -36.12
N SER A 17 -10.23 6.92 -36.59
CA SER A 17 -9.47 7.87 -35.76
C SER A 17 -10.30 8.45 -34.62
N ALA A 18 -11.57 8.78 -34.87
CA ALA A 18 -12.48 9.31 -33.85
C ALA A 18 -12.76 8.27 -32.75
N ILE A 19 -13.01 7.01 -33.13
CA ILE A 19 -13.21 5.91 -32.18
C ILE A 19 -11.97 5.73 -31.31
N LEU A 20 -10.77 5.72 -31.92
CA LEU A 20 -9.53 5.58 -31.16
C LEU A 20 -9.34 6.72 -30.15
N VAL A 21 -9.55 7.97 -30.57
CA VAL A 21 -9.40 9.14 -29.67
C VAL A 21 -10.37 9.03 -28.49
N LEU A 22 -11.63 8.64 -28.74
CA LEU A 22 -12.62 8.44 -27.69
C LEU A 22 -12.22 7.31 -26.72
N CYS A 23 -11.75 6.17 -27.23
CA CYS A 23 -11.29 5.05 -26.41
C CYS A 23 -10.09 5.44 -25.53
N ILE A 24 -9.10 6.15 -26.07
CA ILE A 24 -7.94 6.61 -25.32
C ILE A 24 -8.35 7.64 -24.28
N ALA A 25 -9.19 8.62 -24.65
CA ALA A 25 -9.64 9.64 -23.72
C ALA A 25 -10.39 9.02 -22.52
N ALA A 26 -11.28 8.06 -22.77
CA ALA A 26 -11.97 7.33 -21.70
C ALA A 26 -11.01 6.52 -20.82
N ALA A 27 -10.02 5.84 -21.41
CA ALA A 27 -9.03 5.07 -20.68
C ALA A 27 -8.13 5.96 -19.81
N VAL A 28 -7.64 7.08 -20.34
CA VAL A 28 -6.83 8.05 -19.60
C VAL A 28 -7.63 8.67 -18.45
N LEU A 29 -8.88 9.08 -18.71
CA LEU A 29 -9.73 9.64 -17.68
C LEU A 29 -9.95 8.65 -16.53
N ARG A 30 -10.26 7.39 -16.85
CA ARG A 30 -10.35 6.31 -15.84
C ARG A 30 -9.04 6.17 -15.06
N LEU A 31 -7.89 6.03 -15.71
CA LEU A 31 -6.60 5.84 -15.06
C LEU A 31 -6.21 7.01 -14.13
N VAL A 32 -6.56 8.25 -14.49
CA VAL A 32 -6.26 9.45 -13.70
C VAL A 32 -7.22 9.59 -12.51
N THR A 33 -8.49 9.18 -12.65
CA THR A 33 -9.52 9.29 -11.60
C THR A 33 -9.50 8.16 -10.57
N VAL A 34 -8.69 7.11 -10.75
CA VAL A 34 -8.68 5.96 -9.83
C VAL A 34 -7.94 6.31 -8.55
N GLU A 35 -8.70 6.34 -7.46
CA GLU A 35 -8.20 6.52 -6.11
C GLU A 35 -7.90 5.16 -5.45
N GLY A 36 -6.90 5.14 -4.57
CA GLY A 36 -6.55 3.95 -3.79
C GLY A 36 -7.68 3.52 -2.86
N ARG A 37 -7.66 2.25 -2.44
CA ARG A 37 -8.65 1.75 -1.46
C ARG A 37 -8.42 2.48 -0.13
N LEU A 38 -9.49 2.88 0.54
CA LEU A 38 -9.42 3.35 1.92
C LEU A 38 -9.17 2.14 2.83
N VAL A 39 -8.04 2.16 3.53
CA VAL A 39 -7.61 1.13 4.47
C VAL A 39 -7.44 1.77 5.84
N PRO A 40 -7.75 1.08 6.95
CA PRO A 40 -7.50 1.60 8.29
C PRO A 40 -6.03 2.02 8.45
N ASP A 41 -5.80 3.18 9.04
CA ASP A 41 -4.45 3.74 9.18
C ASP A 41 -3.58 2.86 10.10
N PRO A 42 -2.50 2.26 9.58
CA PRO A 42 -1.58 1.46 10.40
C PRO A 42 -0.84 2.32 11.44
N GLY A 43 -0.62 3.61 11.17
CA GLY A 43 0.02 4.53 12.11
C GLY A 43 -0.86 4.79 13.33
N ALA A 44 -2.12 5.15 13.10
CA ALA A 44 -3.08 5.37 14.18
C ALA A 44 -3.31 4.10 15.02
N ARG A 45 -3.33 2.91 14.40
CA ARG A 45 -3.45 1.64 15.13
C ARG A 45 -2.26 1.35 16.03
N ARG A 46 -1.03 1.52 15.54
CA ARG A 46 0.18 1.37 16.36
C ARG A 46 0.20 2.34 17.54
N GLN A 47 -0.20 3.59 17.31
CA GLN A 47 -0.28 4.57 18.37
C GLN A 47 -1.32 4.17 19.45
N ALA A 48 -2.48 3.63 19.05
CA ALA A 48 -3.47 3.14 20.00
C ALA A 48 -2.94 1.95 20.82
N GLU A 49 -2.24 1.00 20.19
CA GLU A 49 -1.59 -0.12 20.86
C GLU A 49 -0.50 0.34 21.84
N ASP A 50 0.34 1.30 21.43
CA ASP A 50 1.39 1.89 22.26
C ASP A 50 0.81 2.64 23.47
N SER A 51 -0.33 3.32 23.30
CA SER A 51 -1.04 4.00 24.38
C SER A 51 -1.69 3.00 25.34
N GLU A 52 -2.27 1.91 24.85
CA GLU A 52 -2.86 0.84 25.67
C GLU A 52 -1.78 0.09 26.49
N ALA A 53 -0.60 -0.13 25.90
CA ALA A 53 0.54 -0.75 26.58
C ALA A 53 1.05 0.03 27.81
N ARG A 54 0.73 1.33 27.92
CA ARG A 54 1.09 2.18 29.07
C ARG A 54 0.13 2.04 30.25
N ILE A 55 -1.05 1.44 30.07
CA ILE A 55 -2.05 1.31 31.14
C ILE A 55 -1.59 0.35 32.25
N PRO A 56 -1.08 -0.87 31.97
CA PRO A 56 -0.64 -1.78 33.01
C PRO A 56 0.43 -1.22 33.97
N PRO A 57 1.52 -0.57 33.50
CA PRO A 57 2.50 0.02 34.41
C PRO A 57 1.90 1.20 35.20
N ALA A 58 1.07 2.04 34.59
CA ALA A 58 0.40 3.14 35.30
C ALA A 58 -0.52 2.63 36.43
N ARG A 59 -1.27 1.55 36.16
CA ARG A 59 -2.12 0.89 37.16
C ARG A 59 -1.30 0.28 38.30
N ALA A 60 -0.14 -0.31 37.99
CA ALA A 60 0.77 -0.82 39.01
C ALA A 60 1.27 0.32 39.94
N CYS A 61 1.59 1.49 39.37
CA CYS A 61 1.96 2.68 40.12
C CYS A 61 0.83 3.19 41.03
N ALA A 62 -0.40 3.25 40.53
CA ALA A 62 -1.56 3.68 41.31
C ALA A 62 -1.82 2.74 42.50
N LEU A 63 -1.78 1.41 42.26
CA LEU A 63 -1.93 0.41 43.31
C LEU A 63 -0.78 0.47 44.34
N ALA A 64 0.45 0.70 43.90
CA ALA A 64 1.58 0.87 44.81
C ALA A 64 1.42 2.12 45.67
N GLY A 65 0.91 3.22 45.10
CA GLY A 65 0.60 4.46 45.81
C GLY A 65 -0.46 4.26 46.91
N GLU A 66 -1.54 3.55 46.62
CA GLU A 66 -2.55 3.19 47.61
C GLU A 66 -1.99 2.31 48.73
N LYS A 67 -1.23 1.27 48.35
CA LYS A 67 -0.62 0.35 49.32
C LYS A 67 0.37 1.06 50.23
N LEU A 68 1.16 1.99 49.70
CA LEU A 68 2.12 2.78 50.48
C LEU A 68 1.45 3.44 51.70
N ILE A 69 0.26 4.04 51.54
CA ILE A 69 -0.46 4.68 52.65
C ILE A 69 -0.76 3.67 53.76
N SER A 70 -1.36 2.53 53.40
CA SER A 70 -1.73 1.49 54.35
C SER A 70 -0.51 0.86 55.03
N GLU A 71 0.59 0.69 54.28
CA GLU A 71 1.82 0.09 54.78
C GLU A 71 2.60 1.04 55.69
N ILE A 72 2.57 2.37 55.46
CA ILE A 72 3.13 3.36 56.38
C ILE A 72 2.44 3.27 57.75
N GLU A 73 1.11 3.17 57.78
CA GLU A 73 0.37 3.06 59.04
C GLU A 73 0.67 1.76 59.80
N VAL A 74 0.70 0.63 59.08
CA VAL A 74 1.05 -0.67 59.66
C VAL A 74 2.49 -0.64 60.18
N PHE A 75 3.43 -0.10 59.40
CA PHE A 75 4.83 -0.01 59.79
C PHE A 75 5.04 0.90 60.99
N LYS A 76 4.35 2.04 61.09
CA LYS A 76 4.37 2.90 62.29
C LYS A 76 3.88 2.16 63.54
N LYS A 77 2.77 1.42 63.45
CA LYS A 77 2.24 0.62 64.57
C LYS A 77 3.24 -0.44 65.01
N LEU A 78 3.86 -1.14 64.06
CA LEU A 78 4.87 -2.16 64.32
C LEU A 78 6.16 -1.56 64.90
N ALA A 79 6.65 -0.45 64.35
CA ALA A 79 7.81 0.28 64.86
C ALA A 79 7.60 0.74 66.31
N LYS A 80 6.40 1.27 66.62
CA LYS A 80 6.03 1.63 68.00
C LYS A 80 6.00 0.41 68.92
N SER A 81 5.47 -0.72 68.45
CA SER A 81 5.46 -1.97 69.22
C SER A 81 6.87 -2.55 69.45
N ALA A 82 7.76 -2.38 68.48
CA ALA A 82 9.16 -2.78 68.53
C ALA A 82 10.05 -1.77 69.28
N ARG A 83 9.46 -0.69 69.82
CA ARG A 83 10.16 0.40 70.52
C ARG A 83 11.30 1.02 69.68
N MET A 84 11.08 1.13 68.37
CA MET A 84 11.97 1.93 67.53
C MET A 84 11.86 3.40 67.94
N PRO A 85 12.97 4.17 67.92
CA PRO A 85 12.93 5.59 68.20
C PRO A 85 11.92 6.28 67.28
N ASP A 86 11.00 7.04 67.85
CA ASP A 86 10.05 7.81 67.05
C ASP A 86 10.85 8.93 66.34
N PRO A 87 10.84 9.00 64.99
CA PRO A 87 11.54 10.07 64.29
C PRO A 87 11.03 11.47 64.64
N ALA A 88 9.82 11.60 65.21
CA ALA A 88 9.25 12.87 65.67
C ALA A 88 9.71 13.29 67.09
N GLU A 89 10.31 12.39 67.87
CA GLU A 89 10.76 12.66 69.23
C GLU A 89 12.16 13.30 69.17
N LYS A 90 12.20 14.65 69.21
CA LYS A 90 13.45 15.40 69.35
C LYS A 90 14.20 14.89 70.60
N PRO A 91 15.55 14.79 70.56
CA PRO A 91 16.31 14.30 71.69
C PRO A 91 16.08 15.22 72.89
N GLU A 92 15.30 14.75 73.88
CA GLU A 92 15.24 15.38 75.18
C GLU A 92 16.65 15.29 75.77
N ALA A 93 17.25 16.47 75.95
CA ALA A 93 18.49 16.64 76.68
C ALA A 93 18.37 15.92 78.03
N THR A 94 19.33 15.06 78.28
CA THR A 94 19.53 14.25 79.47
C THR A 94 19.24 15.07 80.74
N LYS A 95 18.13 14.79 81.42
CA LYS A 95 17.96 15.19 82.83
C LYS A 95 18.87 14.30 83.67
N GLN A 96 20.14 14.70 83.76
CA GLN A 96 21.08 14.17 84.74
C GLN A 96 20.62 14.61 86.14
N LEU A 97 20.43 13.60 86.97
CA LEU A 97 20.11 13.67 88.38
C LEU A 97 21.41 14.01 89.14
N ASP A 98 21.65 15.29 89.44
CA ASP A 98 22.72 15.69 90.35
C ASP A 98 22.19 15.74 91.79
N THR A 99 22.43 14.64 92.50
CA THR A 99 22.57 14.62 93.96
C THR A 99 23.85 15.35 94.35
N VAL A 100 23.73 16.50 95.01
CA VAL A 100 24.83 17.11 95.78
C VAL A 100 24.32 17.48 97.18
N ASP A 101 24.91 16.82 98.16
CA ASP A 101 24.86 17.10 99.59
C ASP A 101 25.26 18.55 99.90
N THR A 102 24.51 19.23 100.78
CA THR A 102 25.11 20.24 101.68
C THR A 102 24.35 20.34 102.99
N ARG A 103 25.14 20.32 104.07
CA ARG A 103 24.82 20.31 105.50
C ARG A 103 24.21 21.62 106.04
N ASP A 104 23.41 21.42 107.09
CA ASP A 104 23.24 22.21 108.34
C ASP A 104 22.81 23.69 108.30
N THR A 105 21.61 23.96 108.85
CA THR A 105 21.46 24.83 110.05
C THR A 105 20.11 24.67 110.79
N ARG A 106 20.23 24.33 112.07
CA ARG A 106 19.34 24.42 113.27
C ARG A 106 17.93 25.07 113.19
N GLY A 107 16.99 24.40 113.88
CA GLY A 107 15.84 25.01 114.58
C GLY A 107 14.88 23.95 115.18
N PRO A 108 14.56 23.93 116.49
CA PRO A 108 13.91 22.80 117.17
C PRO A 108 12.39 22.93 117.27
N GLY A 109 11.68 21.79 117.27
CA GLY A 109 10.25 21.69 117.58
C GLY A 109 9.79 20.23 117.65
N GLU A 110 9.12 19.88 118.74
CA GLU A 110 8.95 18.54 119.30
C GLU A 110 7.81 17.68 118.68
N THR A 111 8.12 16.40 118.40
CA THR A 111 7.40 15.12 118.67
C THR A 111 5.89 14.92 118.33
N PRO A 112 5.29 13.71 118.49
CA PRO A 112 5.44 12.55 117.61
C PRO A 112 4.08 11.89 117.24
N VAL A 113 3.93 11.25 116.07
CA VAL A 113 2.88 10.21 115.90
C VAL A 113 3.38 9.02 115.07
N THR A 114 3.41 7.90 115.77
CA THR A 114 3.59 6.51 115.38
C THR A 114 2.66 6.08 114.23
N ARG A 115 3.19 5.39 113.22
CA ARG A 115 2.52 4.22 112.62
C ARG A 115 3.47 3.35 111.79
N THR A 116 3.80 2.22 112.41
CA THR A 116 3.94 0.87 111.85
C THR A 116 3.60 0.73 110.35
N ARG A 117 4.51 0.14 109.55
CA ARG A 117 4.38 -1.24 109.03
C ARG A 117 5.11 -1.44 107.68
N THR A 118 5.73 -2.62 107.59
CA THR A 118 6.17 -3.37 106.40
C THR A 118 7.38 -2.89 105.61
N LEU A 119 8.52 -3.45 106.03
CA LEU A 119 9.58 -3.95 105.16
C LEU A 119 8.97 -4.71 103.97
N ARG A 120 9.06 -4.14 102.77
CA ARG A 120 8.83 -4.86 101.51
C ARG A 120 10.02 -4.56 100.63
N ASN A 121 10.86 -5.58 100.45
CA ASN A 121 11.85 -5.64 99.38
C ASN A 121 11.11 -5.39 98.06
N THR A 122 11.22 -4.17 97.54
CA THR A 122 10.87 -3.88 96.16
C THR A 122 11.94 -4.55 95.30
N LEU A 123 11.53 -5.59 94.55
CA LEU A 123 12.31 -6.07 93.42
C LEU A 123 12.66 -4.85 92.53
N PRO A 124 13.88 -4.78 91.97
CA PRO A 124 14.20 -3.76 90.97
C PRO A 124 13.18 -3.84 89.82
N PRO A 125 12.79 -2.71 89.22
CA PRO A 125 11.86 -2.72 88.08
C PRO A 125 12.41 -3.68 87.02
N PRO A 126 11.55 -4.50 86.37
CA PRO A 126 12.00 -5.42 85.34
C PRO A 126 12.79 -4.62 84.31
N LYS A 127 14.05 -5.05 84.07
CA LYS A 127 14.91 -4.45 83.04
C LYS A 127 14.09 -4.32 81.75
N PRO A 128 14.17 -3.18 81.04
CA PRO A 128 13.41 -2.99 79.82
C PRO A 128 13.73 -4.13 78.85
N LYS A 129 12.70 -4.88 78.43
CA LYS A 129 12.85 -5.86 77.34
C LYS A 129 13.43 -5.13 76.13
N GLU A 130 14.54 -5.66 75.63
CA GLU A 130 15.24 -5.14 74.46
C GLU A 130 14.30 -5.10 73.24
N PRO A 131 14.48 -4.13 72.33
CA PRO A 131 13.69 -4.07 71.10
C PRO A 131 13.87 -5.36 70.30
N ASP A 132 12.78 -5.89 69.74
CA ASP A 132 12.79 -7.10 68.91
C ASP A 132 13.43 -6.80 67.54
N LYS A 133 14.77 -6.71 67.52
CA LYS A 133 15.58 -6.32 66.36
C LYS A 133 15.39 -7.26 65.17
N GLN A 134 15.09 -8.53 65.43
CA GLN A 134 14.89 -9.57 64.41
C GLN A 134 13.65 -9.34 63.51
N LEU A 135 12.62 -8.63 64.00
CA LEU A 135 11.36 -8.41 63.25
C LEU A 135 11.31 -7.04 62.54
N ALA A 136 12.28 -6.18 62.80
CA ALA A 136 12.34 -4.80 62.32
C ALA A 136 12.34 -4.71 60.79
N TRP A 137 13.24 -5.43 60.13
CA TRP A 137 13.33 -5.38 58.67
C TRP A 137 12.21 -6.16 57.99
N ALA A 138 11.81 -7.31 58.54
CA ALA A 138 10.71 -8.12 57.99
C ALA A 138 9.40 -7.33 57.89
N SER A 139 9.12 -6.48 58.89
CA SER A 139 7.96 -5.58 58.87
C SER A 139 8.12 -4.35 57.95
N ALA A 140 9.35 -3.92 57.68
CA ALA A 140 9.68 -2.81 56.78
C ALA A 140 9.70 -3.22 55.29
N GLN A 141 9.88 -4.51 54.99
CA GLN A 141 10.04 -5.02 53.63
C GLN A 141 8.89 -4.68 52.67
N PRO A 142 7.61 -4.81 53.04
CA PRO A 142 6.50 -4.41 52.15
C PRO A 142 6.64 -2.93 51.75
N LEU A 143 6.86 -2.05 52.74
CA LEU A 143 6.95 -0.61 52.54
C LEU A 143 8.12 -0.25 51.61
N TYR A 144 9.27 -0.90 51.83
CA TYR A 144 10.44 -0.77 50.95
C TYR A 144 10.15 -1.23 49.52
N LYS A 145 9.40 -2.32 49.32
CA LYS A 145 9.00 -2.80 47.99
C LYS A 145 8.09 -1.78 47.29
N GLN A 146 7.11 -1.19 47.98
CA GLN A 146 6.28 -0.15 47.36
C GLN A 146 7.09 1.09 47.01
N ALA A 147 7.99 1.52 47.89
CA ALA A 147 8.88 2.65 47.61
C ALA A 147 9.72 2.41 46.34
N LYS A 148 10.26 1.19 46.15
CA LYS A 148 10.99 0.83 44.92
C LYS A 148 10.13 0.88 43.66
N ILE A 149 8.90 0.37 43.71
CA ILE A 149 7.98 0.44 42.57
C ILE A 149 7.69 1.91 42.23
N LEU A 150 7.33 2.70 43.24
CA LEU A 150 6.97 4.11 43.08
C LEU A 150 8.14 4.97 42.61
N ALA A 151 9.38 4.68 43.01
CA ALA A 151 10.54 5.41 42.53
C ALA A 151 10.65 5.40 40.99
N GLY A 152 10.28 4.29 40.33
CA GLY A 152 10.22 4.19 38.87
C GLY A 152 9.00 4.87 38.22
N CYS A 153 7.99 5.26 39.02
CA CYS A 153 6.73 5.82 38.52
C CYS A 153 6.75 7.35 38.37
N ARG A 154 7.69 8.04 39.03
CA ARG A 154 7.73 9.51 39.06
C ARG A 154 7.83 10.12 37.66
N GLU A 155 8.81 9.69 36.87
CA GLU A 155 9.05 10.25 35.53
C GLU A 155 7.82 10.09 34.62
N ALA A 156 7.19 8.91 34.61
CA ALA A 156 6.00 8.66 33.81
C ALA A 156 4.78 9.48 34.29
N THR A 157 4.65 9.69 35.62
CA THR A 157 3.58 10.50 36.23
C THR A 157 3.77 11.99 35.90
N ASP A 158 4.98 12.49 36.07
CA ASP A 158 5.35 13.89 35.79
C ASP A 158 5.29 14.19 34.28
N ALA A 159 5.61 13.22 33.41
CA ALA A 159 5.52 13.39 31.96
C ALA A 159 4.08 13.60 31.48
N ILE A 160 3.07 13.00 32.13
CA ILE A 160 1.67 13.12 31.70
C ILE A 160 0.89 14.21 32.44
N LEU A 161 1.17 14.45 33.72
CA LEU A 161 0.45 15.44 34.53
C LEU A 161 1.22 16.75 34.76
N GLY A 162 2.52 16.77 34.47
CA GLY A 162 3.44 17.79 34.96
C GLY A 162 3.81 17.59 36.43
N ALA A 163 4.92 18.19 36.85
CA ALA A 163 5.39 18.10 38.23
C ALA A 163 4.41 18.78 39.20
N ARG A 164 3.87 18.00 40.15
CA ARG A 164 3.00 18.52 41.21
C ARG A 164 3.81 18.93 42.43
N VAL A 165 3.92 20.24 42.67
CA VAL A 165 4.73 20.81 43.76
C VAL A 165 4.41 20.19 45.13
N SER A 166 3.13 19.90 45.40
CA SER A 166 2.68 19.28 46.65
C SER A 166 3.11 17.83 46.85
N ALA A 167 3.45 17.11 45.77
CA ALA A 167 3.91 15.72 45.83
C ALA A 167 5.44 15.59 45.81
N ILE A 168 6.18 16.64 45.45
CA ILE A 168 7.66 16.63 45.34
C ILE A 168 8.33 16.10 46.63
N PRO A 169 7.98 16.57 47.84
CA PRO A 169 8.66 16.10 49.05
C PRO A 169 8.46 14.60 49.29
N ALA A 170 7.28 14.07 48.98
CA ALA A 170 7.00 12.63 49.09
C ALA A 170 7.76 11.84 48.01
N TRP A 171 7.83 12.33 46.77
CA TRP A 171 8.60 11.69 45.71
C TRP A 171 10.09 11.63 46.04
N ASP A 172 10.67 12.69 46.61
CA ASP A 172 12.08 12.72 47.01
C ASP A 172 12.37 11.76 48.17
N ALA A 173 11.46 11.66 49.14
CA ALA A 173 11.55 10.70 50.24
C ALA A 173 11.42 9.26 49.75
N ILE A 174 10.50 8.97 48.83
CA ILE A 174 10.35 7.66 48.19
C ILE A 174 11.61 7.28 47.42
N ALA A 175 12.21 8.20 46.65
CA ALA A 175 13.45 7.95 45.93
C ALA A 175 14.61 7.62 46.87
N LYS A 176 14.75 8.37 47.97
CA LYS A 176 15.75 8.09 49.02
C LYS A 176 15.51 6.74 49.70
N ALA A 177 14.25 6.42 50.02
CA ALA A 177 13.89 5.15 50.63
C ALA A 177 14.17 3.96 49.70
N ALA A 178 13.89 4.10 48.40
CA ALA A 178 14.17 3.08 47.38
C ALA A 178 15.68 2.84 47.18
N ALA A 179 16.51 3.86 47.43
CA ALA A 179 17.96 3.79 47.34
C ALA A 179 18.64 3.14 48.56
N ILE A 180 17.92 2.88 49.65
CA ILE A 180 18.46 2.13 50.79
C ILE A 180 18.89 0.74 50.31
N ALA A 181 20.15 0.37 50.57
CA ALA A 181 20.64 -0.97 50.25
C ALA A 181 19.93 -2.00 51.15
N PRO A 182 19.52 -3.17 50.62
CA PRO A 182 19.00 -4.24 51.45
C PRO A 182 20.05 -4.61 52.52
N PRO A 183 19.68 -4.65 53.81
CA PRO A 183 20.60 -5.01 54.88
C PRO A 183 21.03 -6.47 54.76
N GLY A 184 22.21 -6.80 55.30
CA GLY A 184 22.70 -8.17 55.38
C GLY A 184 21.95 -9.02 56.42
N ALA A 185 22.53 -10.17 56.76
CA ALA A 185 21.96 -11.07 57.77
C ALA A 185 22.11 -10.54 59.22
N ALA A 186 22.94 -9.51 59.43
CA ALA A 186 23.19 -8.95 60.76
C ALA A 186 21.96 -8.16 61.28
N GLU A 187 21.49 -8.50 62.47
CA GLU A 187 20.32 -7.88 63.09
C GLU A 187 20.46 -6.36 63.29
N ALA A 188 21.69 -5.88 63.58
CA ALA A 188 21.98 -4.47 63.75
C ALA A 188 21.81 -3.69 62.42
N GLU A 189 22.26 -4.26 61.30
CA GLU A 189 22.09 -3.67 59.97
C GLU A 189 20.61 -3.64 59.57
N GLN A 190 19.86 -4.69 59.88
CA GLN A 190 18.42 -4.77 59.63
C GLN A 190 17.63 -3.74 60.43
N PHE A 191 17.99 -3.53 61.69
CA PHE A 191 17.36 -2.54 62.55
C PHE A 191 17.64 -1.11 62.08
N GLU A 192 18.90 -0.79 61.75
CA GLU A 192 19.26 0.55 61.25
C GLU A 192 18.62 0.85 59.89
N ALA A 193 18.56 -0.12 58.97
CA ALA A 193 17.87 0.05 57.70
C ALA A 193 16.36 0.29 57.88
N ALA A 194 15.70 -0.43 58.78
CA ALA A 194 14.29 -0.22 59.10
C ALA A 194 14.04 1.18 59.73
N LYS A 195 14.95 1.62 60.60
CA LYS A 195 14.90 2.96 61.21
C LYS A 195 15.08 4.08 60.17
N GLN A 196 16.02 3.92 59.24
CA GLN A 196 16.21 4.85 58.13
C GLN A 196 14.96 4.91 57.21
N LEU A 197 14.33 3.76 56.95
CA LEU A 197 13.09 3.71 56.18
C LEU A 197 11.96 4.47 56.90
N LEU A 198 11.83 4.28 58.22
CA LEU A 198 10.82 4.94 59.03
C LEU A 198 11.01 6.45 59.04
N SER A 199 12.24 6.94 59.24
CA SER A 199 12.51 8.38 59.29
C SER A 199 12.25 9.08 57.96
N LEU A 200 12.41 8.38 56.83
CA LEU A 200 12.12 8.94 55.51
C LEU A 200 10.63 8.94 55.17
N LEU A 201 9.88 7.88 55.53
CA LEU A 201 8.51 7.66 55.03
C LEU A 201 7.41 7.91 56.08
N ALA A 202 7.74 8.11 57.36
CA ALA A 202 6.72 8.29 58.38
C ALA A 202 5.83 9.52 58.12
N GLU A 203 6.39 10.66 57.75
CA GLU A 203 5.66 11.94 57.70
C GLU A 203 5.43 12.47 56.28
N ILE A 204 5.61 11.62 55.26
CA ILE A 204 5.45 12.06 53.89
C ILE A 204 3.97 12.27 53.53
N PRO A 205 3.63 13.22 52.65
CA PRO A 205 2.29 13.36 52.08
C PRO A 205 2.01 12.24 51.06
N ALA A 206 1.92 10.99 51.54
CA ALA A 206 1.70 9.79 50.72
C ALA A 206 0.36 9.83 49.97
N ASP A 207 -0.64 10.52 50.52
CA ASP A 207 -1.94 10.80 49.88
C ASP A 207 -1.76 11.56 48.56
N LYS A 208 -0.82 12.51 48.50
CA LYS A 208 -0.54 13.29 47.29
C LYS A 208 0.10 12.46 46.19
N VAL A 209 0.97 11.51 46.54
CA VAL A 209 1.57 10.57 45.59
C VAL A 209 0.54 9.56 45.09
N ALA A 210 -0.29 9.01 45.97
CA ALA A 210 -1.38 8.12 45.59
C ALA A 210 -2.38 8.84 44.66
N GLN A 211 -2.71 10.10 44.94
CA GLN A 211 -3.56 10.90 44.07
C GLN A 211 -2.90 11.20 42.72
N ALA A 212 -1.62 11.58 42.71
CA ALA A 212 -0.89 11.84 41.45
C ALA A 212 -0.80 10.60 40.56
N THR A 213 -0.52 9.42 41.14
CA THR A 213 -0.43 8.16 40.38
C THR A 213 -1.79 7.69 39.85
N LYS A 214 -2.87 7.88 40.62
CA LYS A 214 -4.25 7.65 40.14
C LYS A 214 -4.66 8.57 39.01
N ASP A 215 -4.39 9.86 39.15
CA ASP A 215 -4.72 10.85 38.11
C ASP A 215 -3.94 10.55 36.82
N ALA A 216 -2.70 10.05 36.93
CA ALA A 216 -1.90 9.64 35.79
C ALA A 216 -2.48 8.39 35.13
N GLU A 217 -2.90 7.37 35.90
CA GLU A 217 -3.61 6.21 35.35
C GLU A 217 -4.87 6.63 34.59
N ALA A 218 -5.66 7.55 35.15
CA ALA A 218 -6.86 8.08 34.49
C ALA A 218 -6.51 8.82 33.19
N ALA A 219 -5.44 9.62 33.19
CA ALA A 219 -4.97 10.32 31.99
C ALA A 219 -4.46 9.36 30.90
N PHE A 220 -3.73 8.30 31.28
CA PHE A 220 -3.30 7.26 30.34
C PHE A 220 -4.49 6.51 29.73
N LYS A 221 -5.52 6.16 30.52
CA LYS A 221 -6.75 5.54 30.02
C LYS A 221 -7.49 6.46 29.04
N ALA A 222 -7.67 7.74 29.40
CA ALA A 222 -8.32 8.72 28.52
C ALA A 222 -7.55 8.93 27.20
N THR A 223 -6.21 8.89 27.26
CA THR A 223 -5.37 8.99 26.04
C THR A 223 -5.51 7.74 25.18
N ALA A 224 -5.48 6.55 25.78
CA ALA A 224 -5.68 5.29 25.06
C ALA A 224 -7.07 5.19 24.42
N GLU A 225 -8.13 5.61 25.11
CA GLU A 225 -9.48 5.67 24.54
C GLU A 225 -9.56 6.63 23.35
N ARG A 226 -9.01 7.85 23.49
CA ARG A 226 -8.95 8.83 22.39
C ARG A 226 -8.17 8.29 21.20
N ASP A 227 -7.03 7.64 21.41
CA ASP A 227 -6.22 7.08 20.32
C ASP A 227 -6.90 5.87 19.68
N ARG A 228 -7.64 5.06 20.45
CA ARG A 228 -8.46 3.97 19.94
C ARG A 228 -9.62 4.47 19.08
N GLU A 229 -10.32 5.53 19.50
CA GLU A 229 -11.36 6.17 18.69
C GLU A 229 -10.79 6.77 17.40
N ARG A 230 -9.61 7.41 17.47
CA ARG A 230 -8.89 7.88 16.28
C ARG A 230 -8.51 6.73 15.37
N ALA A 231 -7.97 5.63 15.89
CA ALA A 231 -7.61 4.46 15.09
C ALA A 231 -8.81 3.81 14.40
N ASN A 232 -9.99 3.85 15.02
CA ASN A 232 -11.23 3.34 14.43
C ASN A 232 -11.78 4.23 13.30
N THR A 233 -11.46 5.53 13.32
CA THR A 233 -11.98 6.52 12.35
C THR A 233 -10.95 6.93 11.30
N ALA A 234 -9.66 6.75 11.57
CA ALA A 234 -8.57 7.07 10.66
C ALA A 234 -8.51 6.07 9.51
N MET A 235 -8.86 6.55 8.31
CA MET A 235 -8.76 5.80 7.06
C MET A 235 -7.74 6.51 6.17
N VAL A 236 -6.72 5.76 5.75
CA VAL A 236 -5.69 6.25 4.82
C VAL A 236 -5.91 5.59 3.46
N ARG A 237 -5.71 6.35 2.39
CA ARG A 237 -5.73 5.79 1.04
C ARG A 237 -4.45 4.99 0.83
N GLU A 238 -4.61 3.72 0.55
CA GLU A 238 -3.51 2.84 0.19
C GLU A 238 -2.79 3.42 -1.03
N PRO A 239 -1.45 3.54 -1.01
CA PRO A 239 -0.72 3.98 -2.18
C PRO A 239 -1.00 3.01 -3.32
N LEU A 240 -1.31 3.56 -4.50
CA LEU A 240 -1.51 2.76 -5.70
C LEU A 240 -0.24 1.93 -5.98
N PRO A 241 -0.37 0.69 -6.48
CA PRO A 241 0.77 -0.16 -6.74
C PRO A 241 1.75 0.56 -7.67
N GLN A 242 3.01 0.65 -7.25
CA GLN A 242 4.09 1.14 -8.10
C GLN A 242 4.43 0.02 -9.08
N GLY A 243 3.89 0.12 -10.28
CA GLY A 243 4.31 -0.73 -11.40
C GLY A 243 5.75 -0.44 -11.83
N VAL A 244 6.23 -1.18 -12.83
CA VAL A 244 7.57 -1.01 -13.41
C VAL A 244 7.74 0.41 -13.95
N PHE A 245 6.65 0.99 -14.46
CA PHE A 245 6.60 2.39 -14.85
C PHE A 245 5.74 3.21 -13.90
N SER A 246 6.18 4.45 -13.64
CA SER A 246 5.29 5.43 -13.01
C SER A 246 4.05 5.61 -13.87
N ARG A 247 2.88 5.80 -13.25
CA ARG A 247 1.59 5.98 -13.97
C ARG A 247 1.67 6.99 -15.11
N ARG A 248 2.38 8.11 -14.90
CA ARG A 248 2.57 9.14 -15.92
C ARG A 248 3.36 8.62 -17.12
N VAL A 249 4.44 7.88 -16.86
CA VAL A 249 5.26 7.26 -17.91
C VAL A 249 4.46 6.19 -18.66
N ALA A 250 3.78 5.28 -17.96
CA ALA A 250 2.96 4.24 -18.58
C ALA A 250 1.86 4.81 -19.49
N VAL A 251 1.12 5.83 -19.02
CA VAL A 251 0.12 6.52 -19.84
C VAL A 251 0.77 7.20 -21.05
N SER A 252 1.91 7.88 -20.88
CA SER A 252 2.60 8.53 -21.98
C SER A 252 3.09 7.54 -23.05
N VAL A 253 3.58 6.37 -22.63
CA VAL A 253 4.02 5.30 -23.52
C VAL A 253 2.85 4.70 -24.28
N GLY A 254 1.74 4.38 -23.60
CA GLY A 254 0.54 3.85 -24.26
C GLY A 254 -0.08 4.83 -25.27
N VAL A 255 -0.14 6.12 -24.92
CA VAL A 255 -0.59 7.18 -25.85
C VAL A 255 0.43 7.35 -26.99
N GLY A 256 1.73 7.31 -26.72
CA GLY A 256 2.76 7.38 -27.75
C GLY A 256 2.66 6.24 -28.76
N LEU A 257 2.47 5.00 -28.29
CA LEU A 257 2.33 3.82 -29.14
C LEU A 257 1.09 3.89 -30.04
N THR A 258 -0.04 4.37 -29.52
CA THR A 258 -1.27 4.53 -30.31
C THR A 258 -1.15 5.63 -31.36
N VAL A 259 -0.48 6.75 -31.05
CA VAL A 259 -0.16 7.80 -32.03
C VAL A 259 0.78 7.27 -33.11
N CYS A 260 1.83 6.53 -32.74
CA CYS A 260 2.72 5.88 -33.70
C CYS A 260 1.96 4.91 -34.62
N ALA A 261 1.06 4.09 -34.08
CA ALA A 261 0.21 3.18 -34.86
C ALA A 261 -0.70 3.93 -35.84
N LEU A 262 -1.29 5.05 -35.42
CA LEU A 262 -2.07 5.93 -36.30
C LEU A 262 -1.22 6.48 -37.45
N LEU A 263 -0.01 6.97 -37.15
CA LEU A 263 0.90 7.51 -38.16
C LEU A 263 1.33 6.44 -39.17
N ILE A 264 1.67 5.23 -38.71
CA ILE A 264 2.01 4.10 -39.57
C ILE A 264 0.82 3.75 -40.48
N SER A 265 -0.39 3.68 -39.92
CA SER A 265 -1.61 3.40 -40.69
C SER A 265 -1.87 4.48 -41.76
N TYR A 266 -1.73 5.76 -41.40
CA TYR A 266 -1.91 6.89 -42.32
C TYR A 266 -0.86 6.89 -43.45
N LEU A 267 0.42 6.69 -43.12
CA LEU A 267 1.50 6.60 -44.09
C LEU A 267 1.32 5.37 -45.00
N GLY A 268 0.83 4.25 -44.46
CA GLY A 268 0.48 3.05 -45.22
C GLY A 268 -0.62 3.30 -46.25
N VAL A 269 -1.68 4.02 -45.88
CA VAL A 269 -2.75 4.45 -46.81
C VAL A 269 -2.19 5.39 -47.88
N ARG A 270 -1.37 6.38 -47.50
CA ARG A 270 -0.76 7.33 -48.44
C ARG A 270 0.16 6.62 -49.43
N ALA A 271 0.98 5.68 -48.97
CA ALA A 271 1.84 4.87 -49.82
C ALA A 271 1.02 3.99 -50.78
N ALA A 272 -0.09 3.39 -50.31
CA ALA A 272 -1.04 2.67 -51.16
C ALA A 272 -1.58 3.55 -52.29
N SER A 273 -2.03 4.74 -51.91
CA SER A 273 -2.64 5.71 -52.81
C SER A 273 -1.64 6.15 -53.89
N MET A 274 -0.40 6.44 -53.50
CA MET A 274 0.67 6.81 -54.44
C MET A 274 1.05 5.66 -55.37
N ARG A 275 1.16 4.42 -54.86
CA ARG A 275 1.44 3.23 -55.70
C ARG A 275 0.33 3.00 -56.73
N ARG A 276 -0.93 3.15 -56.33
CA ARG A 276 -2.09 3.04 -57.24
C ARG A 276 -2.10 4.12 -58.30
N LEU A 277 -1.77 5.34 -57.93
CA LEU A 277 -1.66 6.43 -58.89
C LEU A 277 -0.56 6.14 -59.91
N ALA A 278 0.60 5.63 -59.47
CA ALA A 278 1.70 5.23 -60.35
C ALA A 278 1.33 4.10 -61.33
N THR A 279 0.46 3.16 -60.94
CA THR A 279 -0.06 2.11 -61.84
C THR A 279 -1.19 2.59 -62.74
N LEU A 280 -1.99 3.56 -62.32
CA LEU A 280 -3.14 4.04 -63.11
C LEU A 280 -2.75 5.03 -64.22
N LEU A 281 -1.61 5.73 -64.08
CA LEU A 281 -1.07 6.60 -65.12
C LEU A 281 -0.74 5.86 -66.43
N PRO A 282 0.04 4.76 -66.44
CA PRO A 282 0.34 4.02 -67.67
C PRO A 282 -0.91 3.36 -68.29
N LEU A 283 -1.89 2.94 -67.48
CA LEU A 283 -3.19 2.47 -67.95
C LEU A 283 -3.94 3.52 -68.76
N ARG A 284 -3.95 4.78 -68.30
CA ARG A 284 -4.57 5.89 -69.01
C ARG A 284 -3.92 6.14 -70.37
N ASP A 285 -2.60 5.97 -70.47
CA ASP A 285 -1.87 6.13 -71.72
C ASP A 285 -2.03 4.91 -72.65
N ALA A 286 -2.09 3.70 -72.09
CA ALA A 286 -2.37 2.47 -72.84
C ALA A 286 -3.79 2.45 -73.45
N VAL A 287 -4.79 2.97 -72.72
CA VAL A 287 -6.17 3.17 -73.24
C VAL A 287 -6.20 4.12 -74.42
N ARG A 288 -5.40 5.20 -74.38
CA ARG A 288 -5.27 6.14 -75.51
C ARG A 288 -4.57 5.53 -76.73
N SER A 289 -3.69 4.55 -76.53
CA SER A 289 -2.92 3.89 -77.59
C SER A 289 -3.57 2.65 -78.23
N GLY A 290 -4.74 2.20 -77.75
CA GLY A 290 -5.50 1.10 -78.36
C GLY A 290 -4.86 -0.30 -78.27
N ARG A 291 -4.07 -0.59 -77.23
CA ARG A 291 -3.43 -1.91 -77.02
C ARG A 291 -4.20 -2.77 -76.00
N PRO A 292 -5.12 -3.65 -76.41
CA PRO A 292 -6.02 -4.37 -75.50
C PRO A 292 -5.28 -5.33 -74.54
N GLY A 293 -4.24 -6.03 -75.00
CA GLY A 293 -3.48 -6.97 -74.16
C GLY A 293 -2.71 -6.31 -73.00
N MET A 294 -2.26 -5.06 -73.18
CA MET A 294 -1.62 -4.27 -72.10
C MET A 294 -2.64 -3.78 -71.07
N GLN A 295 -3.87 -3.45 -71.50
CA GLN A 295 -4.95 -3.02 -70.62
C GLN A 295 -5.38 -4.16 -69.70
N ALA A 296 -5.62 -5.36 -70.25
CA ALA A 296 -5.99 -6.53 -69.46
C ALA A 296 -4.91 -6.92 -68.43
N ALA A 297 -3.63 -6.94 -68.82
CA ALA A 297 -2.52 -7.28 -67.94
C ALA A 297 -2.35 -6.28 -66.77
N GLU A 298 -2.51 -4.98 -67.03
CA GLU A 298 -2.46 -3.92 -66.02
C GLU A 298 -3.72 -3.89 -65.12
N ILE A 299 -4.92 -4.12 -65.67
CA ILE A 299 -6.17 -4.25 -64.90
C ILE A 299 -6.07 -5.45 -63.94
N LEU A 300 -5.52 -6.59 -64.38
CA LEU A 300 -5.29 -7.75 -63.52
C LEU A 300 -4.23 -7.47 -62.44
N LYS A 301 -3.13 -6.79 -62.80
CA LYS A 301 -2.08 -6.37 -61.82
C LYS A 301 -2.62 -5.39 -60.78
N THR A 302 -3.48 -4.46 -61.17
CA THR A 302 -4.12 -3.48 -60.27
C THR A 302 -5.26 -4.06 -59.46
N ALA A 303 -6.05 -4.99 -60.01
CA ALA A 303 -7.07 -5.75 -59.29
C ALA A 303 -6.44 -6.65 -58.21
N ALA A 304 -5.23 -7.17 -58.46
CA ALA A 304 -4.42 -7.91 -57.50
C ALA A 304 -3.63 -7.01 -56.50
N ALA A 305 -3.68 -5.68 -56.63
CA ALA A 305 -2.96 -4.77 -55.74
C ALA A 305 -3.77 -4.47 -54.47
N HIS A 306 -3.30 -5.01 -53.32
CA HIS A 306 -3.96 -4.84 -52.03
C HIS A 306 -4.07 -3.36 -51.59
N ASN A 307 -5.21 -3.02 -50.97
CA ASN A 307 -5.39 -1.79 -50.20
C ASN A 307 -4.45 -1.82 -48.99
N SER A 308 -3.37 -1.02 -48.95
CA SER A 308 -2.39 -1.05 -47.85
C SER A 308 -2.72 -0.13 -46.67
N GLY A 309 -4.00 0.13 -46.41
CA GLY A 309 -4.42 0.66 -45.12
C GLY A 309 -4.30 -0.42 -44.05
N GLU A 310 -3.80 -0.07 -42.87
CA GLU A 310 -3.74 -0.97 -41.71
C GLU A 310 -4.67 -0.48 -40.59
N PRO A 311 -6.00 -0.42 -40.84
CA PRO A 311 -6.95 0.05 -39.82
C PRO A 311 -7.09 -0.94 -38.66
N GLY A 312 -6.80 -2.23 -38.88
CA GLY A 312 -6.91 -3.27 -37.86
C GLY A 312 -5.95 -3.07 -36.68
N ILE A 313 -4.74 -2.57 -36.95
CA ILE A 313 -3.75 -2.24 -35.91
C ILE A 313 -4.30 -1.15 -34.97
N VAL A 314 -4.87 -0.10 -35.56
CA VAL A 314 -5.40 1.07 -34.86
C VAL A 314 -6.61 0.70 -33.99
N ILE A 315 -7.55 -0.05 -34.57
CA ILE A 315 -8.76 -0.51 -33.87
C ILE A 315 -8.39 -1.51 -32.77
N GLY A 316 -7.47 -2.44 -33.05
CA GLY A 316 -6.98 -3.41 -32.08
C GLY A 316 -6.32 -2.74 -30.87
N ALA A 317 -5.44 -1.76 -31.09
CA ALA A 317 -4.79 -1.00 -30.02
C ALA A 317 -5.78 -0.27 -29.12
N ALA A 318 -6.78 0.39 -29.73
CA ALA A 318 -7.80 1.15 -29.03
C ALA A 318 -8.68 0.25 -28.15
N ILE A 319 -9.13 -0.89 -28.71
CA ILE A 319 -9.96 -1.85 -27.98
C ILE A 319 -9.14 -2.53 -26.87
N GLY A 320 -7.92 -2.98 -27.17
CA GLY A 320 -7.06 -3.63 -26.18
C GLY A 320 -6.69 -2.72 -25.00
N GLY A 321 -6.38 -1.45 -25.27
CA GLY A 321 -6.13 -0.45 -24.24
C GLY A 321 -7.38 -0.15 -23.40
N LEU A 322 -8.54 -0.03 -24.03
CA LEU A 322 -9.81 0.20 -23.32
C LEU A 322 -10.18 -1.00 -22.43
N SER A 323 -10.08 -2.23 -22.95
CA SER A 323 -10.38 -3.45 -22.20
C SER A 323 -9.45 -3.61 -20.99
N ALA A 324 -8.15 -3.34 -21.13
CA ALA A 324 -7.23 -3.39 -20.01
C ALA A 324 -7.50 -2.31 -18.95
N ALA A 325 -7.85 -1.09 -19.38
CA ALA A 325 -8.25 -0.02 -18.46
C ALA A 325 -9.55 -0.34 -17.71
N LEU A 326 -10.45 -1.15 -18.29
CA LEU A 326 -11.68 -1.60 -17.63
C LEU A 326 -11.43 -2.74 -16.64
N LEU A 327 -10.55 -3.69 -16.98
CA LEU A 327 -10.28 -4.88 -16.16
C LEU A 327 -9.42 -4.56 -14.94
N ALA A 328 -8.36 -3.77 -15.10
CA ALA A 328 -7.46 -3.41 -14.01
C ALA A 328 -7.11 -1.91 -14.05
N PRO A 329 -8.05 -1.03 -13.66
CA PRO A 329 -7.82 0.42 -13.69
C PRO A 329 -6.74 0.88 -12.69
N LYS A 330 -6.30 -0.01 -11.81
CA LYS A 330 -5.23 0.24 -10.84
C LYS A 330 -3.83 0.07 -11.44
N ASP A 331 -3.70 -0.76 -12.48
CA ASP A 331 -2.42 -1.24 -13.00
C ASP A 331 -2.12 -0.62 -14.37
N ALA A 332 -1.26 0.40 -14.38
CA ALA A 332 -0.88 1.09 -15.61
C ALA A 332 -0.05 0.22 -16.56
N ASP A 333 0.67 -0.77 -16.03
CA ASP A 333 1.40 -1.76 -16.83
C ASP A 333 0.44 -2.67 -17.61
N LEU A 334 -0.72 -3.00 -17.03
CA LEU A 334 -1.74 -3.80 -17.71
C LEU A 334 -2.34 -3.01 -18.88
N PHE A 335 -2.48 -1.68 -18.75
CA PHE A 335 -2.92 -0.83 -19.85
C PHE A 335 -1.95 -0.89 -21.04
N VAL A 336 -0.65 -0.76 -20.81
CA VAL A 336 0.37 -0.87 -21.88
C VAL A 336 0.36 -2.27 -22.50
N ALA A 337 0.30 -3.32 -21.67
CA ALA A 337 0.18 -4.70 -22.14
C ALA A 337 -1.09 -4.91 -22.98
N GLY A 338 -2.21 -4.32 -22.58
CA GLY A 338 -3.48 -4.35 -23.30
C GLY A 338 -3.40 -3.66 -24.66
N VAL A 339 -2.78 -2.48 -24.74
CA VAL A 339 -2.54 -1.78 -26.01
C VAL A 339 -1.67 -2.65 -26.94
N MET A 340 -0.59 -3.23 -26.43
CA MET A 340 0.31 -4.09 -27.20
C MET A 340 -0.35 -5.39 -27.68
N ALA A 341 -1.09 -6.07 -26.80
CA ALA A 341 -1.85 -7.26 -27.16
C ALA A 341 -2.94 -6.93 -28.20
N GLY A 342 -3.62 -5.80 -28.02
CA GLY A 342 -4.60 -5.28 -28.97
C GLY A 342 -4.01 -5.01 -30.34
N LEU A 343 -2.83 -4.39 -30.40
CA LEU A 343 -2.08 -4.17 -31.65
C LEU A 343 -1.81 -5.50 -32.39
N LEU A 344 -1.32 -6.52 -31.67
CA LEU A 344 -1.00 -7.83 -32.24
C LEU A 344 -2.25 -8.57 -32.73
N ILE A 345 -3.33 -8.55 -31.95
CA ILE A 345 -4.61 -9.16 -32.34
C ILE A 345 -5.19 -8.44 -33.56
N GLY A 346 -5.15 -7.10 -33.57
CA GLY A 346 -5.61 -6.29 -34.69
C GLY A 346 -4.84 -6.58 -35.98
N LEU A 347 -3.51 -6.76 -35.88
CA LEU A 347 -2.66 -7.16 -36.99
C LEU A 347 -3.00 -8.58 -37.48
N GLY A 348 -3.15 -9.54 -36.56
CA GLY A 348 -3.49 -10.93 -36.87
C GLY A 348 -4.86 -11.06 -37.53
N ALA A 349 -5.87 -10.37 -37.01
CA ALA A 349 -7.22 -10.35 -37.58
C ALA A 349 -7.23 -9.70 -38.98
N GLN A 350 -6.49 -8.62 -39.17
CA GLN A 350 -6.34 -7.98 -40.47
C GLN A 350 -5.64 -8.89 -41.48
N TRP A 351 -4.60 -9.61 -41.06
CA TRP A 351 -3.91 -10.58 -41.89
C TRP A 351 -4.82 -11.75 -42.29
N ALA A 352 -5.55 -12.32 -41.33
CA ALA A 352 -6.51 -13.39 -41.57
C ALA A 352 -7.63 -12.95 -42.52
N PHE A 353 -8.17 -11.73 -42.32
CA PHE A 353 -9.18 -11.15 -43.21
C PHE A 353 -8.64 -10.90 -44.62
N ARG A 354 -7.37 -10.45 -44.75
CA ARG A 354 -6.70 -10.29 -46.05
C ARG A 354 -6.55 -11.62 -46.78
N LEU A 355 -6.21 -12.70 -46.08
CA LEU A 355 -6.13 -14.04 -46.67
C LEU A 355 -7.51 -14.57 -47.10
N ALA A 356 -8.52 -14.43 -46.25
CA ALA A 356 -9.87 -14.93 -46.53
C ALA A 356 -10.56 -14.18 -47.68
N ILE A 357 -10.39 -12.87 -47.78
CA ILE A 357 -11.09 -12.02 -48.77
C ILE A 357 -10.27 -11.77 -50.04
N GLY A 358 -8.94 -11.88 -49.98
CA GLY A 358 -8.07 -11.72 -51.15
C GLY A 358 -8.48 -12.64 -52.30
N GLY A 359 -8.79 -13.90 -51.99
CA GLY A 359 -9.27 -14.87 -52.98
C GLY A 359 -10.68 -14.58 -53.49
N SER A 360 -11.62 -14.17 -52.63
CA SER A 360 -13.01 -13.95 -53.04
C SER A 360 -13.22 -12.66 -53.83
N ARG A 361 -12.53 -11.57 -53.49
CA ARG A 361 -12.61 -10.30 -54.24
C ARG A 361 -11.93 -10.37 -55.59
N TRP A 362 -10.83 -11.12 -55.71
CA TRP A 362 -10.19 -11.37 -57.00
C TRP A 362 -11.14 -12.13 -57.93
N ARG A 363 -11.81 -13.18 -57.42
CA ARG A 363 -12.83 -13.93 -58.19
C ARG A 363 -14.02 -13.07 -58.57
N ALA A 364 -14.60 -12.31 -57.63
CA ALA A 364 -15.75 -11.43 -57.89
C ALA A 364 -15.45 -10.34 -58.94
N ARG A 365 -14.24 -9.76 -58.92
CA ARG A 365 -13.84 -8.77 -59.93
C ARG A 365 -13.44 -9.40 -61.27
N ALA A 366 -12.84 -10.59 -61.25
CA ALA A 366 -12.59 -11.35 -62.47
C ALA A 366 -13.91 -11.71 -63.18
N THR A 367 -14.97 -12.03 -62.43
CA THR A 367 -16.31 -12.26 -62.99
C THR A 367 -16.95 -10.98 -63.50
N GLU A 368 -16.89 -9.85 -62.77
CA GLU A 368 -17.44 -8.56 -63.25
C GLU A 368 -16.74 -8.06 -64.52
N LEU A 369 -15.42 -8.25 -64.63
CA LEU A 369 -14.67 -7.85 -65.82
C LEU A 369 -14.90 -8.81 -67.02
N ALA A 370 -15.19 -10.09 -66.76
CA ALA A 370 -15.53 -11.06 -67.80
C ALA A 370 -16.80 -10.70 -68.58
N GLU A 371 -17.73 -9.98 -67.96
CA GLU A 371 -18.94 -9.49 -68.62
C GLU A 371 -18.67 -8.29 -69.55
N VAL A 372 -17.57 -7.55 -69.33
CA VAL A 372 -17.24 -6.30 -70.05
C VAL A 372 -16.24 -6.52 -71.20
N GLU A 373 -15.25 -7.42 -71.06
CA GLU A 373 -14.24 -7.71 -72.09
C GLU A 373 -14.27 -9.19 -72.53
N LYS A 374 -14.88 -9.46 -73.70
CA LYS A 374 -15.30 -10.82 -74.09
C LYS A 374 -14.22 -11.84 -74.53
N PRO A 375 -12.98 -11.50 -74.94
CA PRO A 375 -12.02 -12.57 -75.22
C PRO A 375 -10.86 -12.72 -74.21
N ALA A 376 -10.53 -11.72 -73.38
CA ALA A 376 -9.30 -11.74 -72.58
C ALA A 376 -9.42 -12.33 -71.16
N ILE A 377 -10.64 -12.51 -70.65
CA ILE A 377 -10.90 -12.82 -69.23
C ILE A 377 -11.50 -14.22 -68.95
N PRO A 378 -12.12 -14.94 -69.92
CA PRO A 378 -12.44 -16.36 -69.76
C PRO A 378 -11.22 -17.22 -69.38
N ILE A 379 -10.02 -16.79 -69.79
CA ILE A 379 -8.71 -17.38 -69.49
C ILE A 379 -8.46 -17.51 -67.98
N VAL A 380 -8.70 -16.43 -67.25
CA VAL A 380 -8.36 -16.30 -65.83
C VAL A 380 -9.37 -17.09 -65.00
N LEU A 381 -10.64 -17.08 -65.40
CA LEU A 381 -11.70 -17.87 -64.80
C LEU A 381 -11.48 -19.38 -65.04
N ALA A 382 -11.14 -19.78 -66.27
CA ALA A 382 -10.84 -21.18 -66.60
C ALA A 382 -9.59 -21.70 -65.86
N LEU A 383 -8.48 -20.95 -65.84
CA LEU A 383 -7.28 -21.34 -65.10
C LEU A 383 -7.48 -21.33 -63.58
N SER A 384 -8.31 -20.44 -63.03
CA SER A 384 -8.70 -20.46 -61.61
C SER A 384 -9.60 -21.65 -61.24
N GLY A 385 -10.29 -22.23 -62.22
CA GLY A 385 -11.09 -23.45 -62.07
C GLY A 385 -10.26 -24.74 -62.15
N VAL A 386 -9.06 -24.72 -62.74
CA VAL A 386 -8.21 -25.91 -62.91
C VAL A 386 -7.53 -26.33 -61.59
N LYS A 387 -7.35 -25.41 -60.62
CA LYS A 387 -6.97 -25.69 -59.21
C LYS A 387 -7.11 -24.41 -58.36
N PRO A 388 -8.01 -24.38 -57.36
CA PRO A 388 -8.07 -23.27 -56.40
C PRO A 388 -6.74 -23.13 -55.65
N GLY A 389 -6.16 -21.93 -55.59
CA GLY A 389 -4.93 -21.64 -54.82
C GLY A 389 -3.68 -21.31 -55.64
N LEU A 390 -3.70 -21.44 -56.98
CA LEU A 390 -2.57 -21.10 -57.87
C LEU A 390 -2.59 -19.64 -58.35
N GLU A 391 -3.60 -18.86 -57.97
CA GLU A 391 -3.72 -17.45 -58.34
C GLU A 391 -2.48 -16.60 -57.94
N PRO A 392 -1.88 -16.79 -56.74
CA PRO A 392 -0.70 -16.03 -56.33
C PRO A 392 0.52 -16.32 -57.22
N GLU A 393 0.75 -17.58 -57.58
CA GLU A 393 1.88 -18.02 -58.40
C GLU A 393 1.75 -17.52 -59.85
N PHE A 394 0.53 -17.54 -60.39
CA PHE A 394 0.23 -17.00 -61.71
C PHE A 394 0.43 -15.48 -61.77
N ILE A 395 -0.03 -14.75 -60.75
CA ILE A 395 0.20 -13.30 -60.63
C ILE A 395 1.70 -13.01 -60.47
N GLN A 396 2.43 -13.85 -59.74
CA GLN A 396 3.88 -13.71 -59.58
C GLN A 396 4.62 -13.93 -60.89
N PHE A 397 4.21 -14.91 -61.69
CA PHE A 397 4.73 -15.15 -63.05
C PHE A 397 4.46 -13.97 -64.00
N LEU A 398 3.24 -13.42 -64.03
CA LEU A 398 2.94 -12.25 -64.86
C LEU A 398 3.67 -10.97 -64.40
N ARG A 399 4.06 -10.90 -63.13
CA ARG A 399 4.87 -9.81 -62.58
C ARG A 399 6.36 -9.95 -62.87
N SER A 400 6.87 -11.18 -63.05
CA SER A 400 8.28 -11.40 -63.40
C SER A 400 8.58 -11.17 -64.88
N LEU A 401 7.55 -11.16 -65.74
CA LEU A 401 7.70 -10.88 -67.17
C LEU A 401 7.73 -9.37 -67.48
N PRO A 402 8.54 -8.95 -68.46
CA PRO A 402 8.45 -7.61 -69.06
C PRO A 402 7.02 -7.32 -69.57
N PRO A 403 6.58 -6.05 -69.62
CA PRO A 403 5.19 -5.71 -69.96
C PRO A 403 4.73 -6.25 -71.33
N ALA A 404 5.61 -6.26 -72.32
CA ALA A 404 5.32 -6.79 -73.65
C ALA A 404 5.16 -8.32 -73.64
N ASP A 405 6.05 -9.03 -72.92
CA ASP A 405 6.02 -10.48 -72.82
C ASP A 405 4.85 -10.98 -71.97
N ALA A 406 4.49 -10.22 -70.92
CA ALA A 406 3.30 -10.47 -70.13
C ALA A 406 2.03 -10.31 -70.98
N ALA A 407 1.97 -9.28 -71.84
CA ALA A 407 0.86 -9.08 -72.76
C ALA A 407 0.77 -10.22 -73.78
N ALA A 408 1.89 -10.61 -74.39
CA ALA A 408 1.95 -11.74 -75.33
C ALA A 408 1.59 -13.09 -74.65
N ALA A 409 2.01 -13.29 -73.39
CA ALA A 409 1.65 -14.47 -72.62
C ALA A 409 0.15 -14.51 -72.31
N VAL A 410 -0.45 -13.37 -71.95
CA VAL A 410 -1.91 -13.26 -71.75
C VAL A 410 -2.66 -13.49 -73.05
N GLU A 411 -2.19 -12.93 -74.17
CA GLU A 411 -2.79 -13.11 -75.51
C GLU A 411 -2.70 -14.56 -76.00
N LYS A 412 -1.57 -15.23 -75.79
CA LYS A 412 -1.40 -16.66 -76.12
C LYS A 412 -2.26 -17.56 -75.23
N LEU A 413 -2.40 -17.21 -73.96
CA LEU A 413 -3.33 -17.91 -73.07
C LEU A 413 -4.79 -17.64 -73.45
N ALA A 414 -5.08 -16.49 -74.09
CA ALA A 414 -6.38 -16.14 -74.64
C ALA A 414 -6.77 -17.07 -75.77
N SER A 415 -5.90 -17.17 -76.76
CA SER A 415 -6.13 -18.06 -77.89
C SER A 415 -6.25 -19.53 -77.45
N GLN A 416 -5.42 -19.97 -76.50
CA GLN A 416 -5.49 -21.34 -75.97
C GLN A 416 -6.75 -21.60 -75.14
N ALA A 417 -7.25 -20.62 -74.38
CA ALA A 417 -8.48 -20.75 -73.63
C ALA A 417 -9.70 -20.78 -74.56
N GLU A 418 -9.71 -19.95 -75.60
CA GLU A 418 -10.73 -19.93 -76.64
C GLU A 418 -10.81 -21.27 -77.36
N GLU A 419 -9.66 -21.82 -77.80
CA GLU A 419 -9.59 -23.17 -78.40
C GLU A 419 -10.15 -24.26 -77.46
N ARG A 420 -9.85 -24.18 -76.15
CA ARG A 420 -10.36 -25.16 -75.17
C ARG A 420 -11.85 -25.01 -74.88
N ILE A 421 -12.37 -23.79 -74.87
CA ILE A 421 -13.79 -23.52 -74.69
C ILE A 421 -14.56 -24.03 -75.92
N LEU A 422 -14.05 -23.76 -77.12
CA LEU A 422 -14.61 -24.28 -78.37
C LEU A 422 -14.57 -25.82 -78.40
N ALA A 423 -13.43 -26.42 -78.08
CA ALA A 423 -13.31 -27.88 -77.99
C ALA A 423 -14.22 -28.52 -76.93
N ALA A 424 -14.45 -27.84 -75.80
CA ALA A 424 -15.37 -28.30 -74.77
C ALA A 424 -16.85 -28.12 -75.17
N ALA A 425 -17.16 -27.08 -75.94
CA ALA A 425 -18.48 -26.88 -76.52
C ALA A 425 -18.79 -27.95 -77.59
N ASP A 426 -17.79 -28.30 -78.42
CA ASP A 426 -17.90 -29.37 -79.42
C ASP A 426 -17.99 -30.77 -78.77
N ALA A 427 -17.33 -30.99 -77.64
CA ALA A 427 -17.44 -32.22 -76.86
C ALA A 427 -18.76 -32.33 -76.06
N GLY A 428 -19.50 -31.22 -75.94
CA GLY A 428 -20.70 -31.08 -75.12
C GLY A 428 -22.03 -31.13 -75.88
N THR A 429 -22.05 -31.42 -77.18
CA THR A 429 -23.30 -31.66 -77.92
C THR A 429 -23.86 -33.07 -77.64
N PRO A 430 -25.01 -33.21 -76.95
CA PRO A 430 -25.76 -34.46 -76.97
C PRO A 430 -26.35 -34.70 -78.37
N LEU A 431 -26.19 -35.92 -78.88
CA LEU A 431 -27.16 -36.56 -79.77
C LEU A 431 -28.18 -37.31 -78.93
#